data_AF-A0A803R0D3-F1
#
_entry.id   AF-A0A803R0D3-F1
#
_cell.length_a   1.000
_cell.length_b   1.000
_cell.length_c   1.000
_cell.angle_alpha   90.00
_cell.angle_beta   90.00
_cell.angle_gamma   90.00
#
_symmetry.space_group_name_H-M   'P 1'
#
loop_
_entity.id
_entity.type
_entity.pdbx_description
1 polymer ?
#
loop_
_entity_poly.entity_id
_entity_poly.type
_entity_poly.pdbx_seq_one_letter_code
_entity_poly.pdbx_strand_id
1 'polypeptide(L)'
;MALQDKLDRFKRQQEKCQSTLTSIAASSKPKPAQTQTQTQRFMHADLPASVKPPAPAVKFSSDTDRLQHINSIRKAPAGAQIKRVIDLLYETRLALTPEQINEACYVDINANKTVFDSLRKNLKVSHDGRRFCYKSKHDLKDKSQLLYLVRKFPEGIAVIDLKDSYPTVMEDLQVCLICQ
;
A
#
# COMPACT_ATOMS: atom_id res chain seq x y z
N MET A 1 -36.15 1.95 -25.56
CA MET A 1 -36.54 2.67 -24.33
C MET A 1 -35.58 2.46 -23.15
N ALA A 2 -34.74 1.43 -23.11
CA ALA A 2 -33.84 1.15 -21.97
C ALA A 2 -32.71 2.18 -21.70
N LEU A 3 -32.34 3.02 -22.67
CA LEU A 3 -31.33 4.07 -22.47
C LEU A 3 -31.90 5.28 -21.73
N GLN A 4 -33.14 5.64 -22.04
CA GLN A 4 -33.84 6.76 -21.40
C GLN A 4 -34.06 6.47 -19.90
N ASP A 5 -34.47 5.24 -19.57
CA ASP A 5 -34.61 4.79 -18.19
C ASP A 5 -33.31 4.87 -17.39
N LYS A 6 -32.16 4.59 -18.02
CA LYS A 6 -30.84 4.70 -17.37
C LYS A 6 -30.48 6.17 -17.10
N LEU A 7 -30.77 7.07 -18.05
CA LEU A 7 -30.54 8.50 -17.90
C LEU A 7 -31.43 9.11 -16.80
N ASP A 8 -32.71 8.72 -16.75
CA ASP A 8 -33.65 9.22 -15.73
C ASP A 8 -33.28 8.71 -14.33
N ARG A 9 -32.82 7.46 -14.22
CA ARG A 9 -32.30 6.92 -12.94
C ARG A 9 -31.04 7.66 -12.51
N PHE A 10 -30.12 7.94 -13.43
CA PHE A 10 -28.90 8.68 -13.14
C PHE A 10 -29.22 10.12 -12.67
N LYS A 11 -30.12 10.81 -13.36
CA LYS A 11 -30.54 12.17 -13.01
C LYS A 11 -31.22 12.23 -11.65
N ARG A 12 -32.13 11.27 -11.35
CA ARG A 12 -32.75 11.14 -10.02
C ARG A 12 -31.73 10.85 -8.92
N GLN A 13 -30.69 10.07 -9.21
CA GLN A 13 -29.61 9.81 -8.26
C GLN A 13 -28.84 11.11 -7.97
N GLN A 14 -28.55 11.89 -9.00
CA GLN A 14 -27.82 13.15 -8.91
C GLN A 14 -28.60 14.21 -8.09
N GLU A 15 -29.90 14.35 -8.34
CA GLU A 15 -30.78 15.25 -7.59
C GLU A 15 -30.88 14.87 -6.11
N LYS A 16 -30.93 13.57 -5.79
CA LYS A 16 -30.92 13.09 -4.40
C LYS A 16 -29.62 13.45 -3.68
N CYS A 17 -28.47 13.22 -4.31
CA CYS A 17 -27.18 13.58 -3.73
C CYS A 17 -27.05 15.09 -3.49
N GLN A 18 -27.50 15.91 -4.44
CA GLN A 18 -27.47 17.37 -4.29
C GLN A 18 -28.39 17.83 -3.14
N SER A 19 -29.60 17.27 -3.05
CA SER A 19 -30.56 17.59 -1.98
C SER A 19 -30.02 17.27 -0.59
N THR A 20 -29.30 16.16 -0.44
CA THR A 20 -28.65 15.78 0.83
C THR A 20 -27.55 16.77 1.20
N LEU A 21 -26.72 17.21 0.24
CA LEU A 21 -25.65 18.20 0.50
C LEU A 21 -26.21 19.57 0.86
N THR A 22 -27.30 20.01 0.21
CA THR A 22 -27.97 21.27 0.54
C THR A 22 -28.62 21.22 1.93
N SER A 23 -29.19 20.09 2.34
CA SER A 23 -29.75 19.91 3.69
C SER A 23 -28.66 19.95 4.77
N ILE A 24 -27.49 19.34 4.52
CA ILE A 24 -26.34 19.39 5.43
C ILE A 24 -25.81 20.82 5.56
N ALA A 25 -25.66 21.56 4.44
CA ALA A 25 -25.24 22.96 4.45
C ALA A 25 -26.25 23.90 5.14
N ALA A 26 -27.56 23.62 5.04
CA ALA A 26 -28.59 24.37 5.73
C ALA A 26 -28.62 24.10 7.25
N SER A 27 -28.17 22.91 7.69
CA SER A 27 -28.09 22.54 9.10
C SER A 27 -26.85 23.08 9.84
N SER A 28 -25.85 23.60 9.12
CA SER A 28 -24.70 24.31 9.69
C SER A 28 -24.94 25.82 9.77
N LYS A 29 -25.83 26.25 10.67
CA LYS A 29 -25.86 27.65 11.16
C LYS A 29 -25.33 27.71 12.60
N PRO A 30 -24.32 28.54 12.91
CA PRO A 30 -23.89 28.76 14.28
C PRO A 30 -24.95 29.59 15.03
N LYS A 31 -25.40 29.10 16.19
CA LYS A 31 -26.27 29.87 17.10
C LYS A 31 -25.43 30.92 17.85
N PRO A 32 -25.89 32.19 17.95
CA PRO A 32 -25.30 33.17 18.86
C PRO A 32 -25.75 32.94 20.31
N ALA A 33 -24.91 33.38 21.24
CA ALA A 33 -24.88 33.10 22.67
C ALA A 33 -26.07 33.64 23.50
N GLN A 34 -26.37 32.95 24.62
CA GLN A 34 -26.88 33.58 25.84
C GLN A 34 -26.24 32.94 27.10
N THR A 35 -25.30 33.71 27.67
CA THR A 35 -24.99 33.94 29.09
C THR A 35 -25.51 32.98 30.16
N GLN A 36 -24.57 32.41 30.94
CA GLN A 36 -24.59 32.45 32.41
C GLN A 36 -23.17 32.44 32.97
N THR A 37 -22.97 33.34 33.92
CA THR A 37 -21.76 33.76 34.65
C THR A 37 -21.09 32.67 35.48
N GLN A 38 -19.75 32.59 35.45
CA GLN A 38 -18.88 32.60 36.65
C GLN A 38 -17.37 32.63 36.27
N THR A 39 -16.73 33.75 36.61
CA THR A 39 -15.39 33.93 37.17
C THR A 39 -14.22 33.08 36.63
N GLN A 40 -13.29 33.69 35.88
CA GLN A 40 -11.90 33.96 36.33
C GLN A 40 -11.09 34.70 35.24
N ARG A 41 -10.39 35.74 35.70
CA ARG A 41 -9.56 36.69 34.94
C ARG A 41 -8.32 36.01 34.37
N PHE A 42 -7.99 36.18 33.08
CA PHE A 42 -6.60 36.36 32.60
C PHE A 42 -6.60 37.15 31.28
N MET A 43 -5.49 37.86 31.04
CA MET A 43 -5.40 39.12 30.28
C MET A 43 -5.29 38.95 28.75
N HIS A 44 -5.56 40.07 28.07
CA HIS A 44 -5.45 40.25 26.62
C HIS A 44 -4.01 40.08 26.12
N ALA A 45 -3.85 39.41 24.98
CA ALA A 45 -2.76 39.64 24.04
C ALA A 45 -3.28 39.37 22.61
N ASP A 46 -3.37 40.44 21.83
CA ASP A 46 -3.63 40.41 20.39
C ASP A 46 -2.59 39.54 19.66
N LEU A 47 -3.06 38.55 18.91
CA LEU A 47 -2.26 37.78 17.96
C LEU A 47 -2.94 37.85 16.58
N PRO A 48 -2.17 38.11 15.51
CA PRO A 48 -2.72 38.33 14.18
C PRO A 48 -3.32 37.05 13.62
N ALA A 49 -4.43 37.20 12.90
CA ALA A 49 -5.17 36.15 12.23
C ALA A 49 -4.23 35.22 11.42
N SER A 50 -4.02 34.01 11.93
CA SER A 50 -3.37 32.94 11.19
C SER A 50 -4.29 32.53 10.04
N VAL A 51 -3.91 32.92 8.83
CA VAL A 51 -4.51 32.49 7.58
C VAL A 51 -4.40 30.97 7.51
N LYS A 52 -5.50 30.27 7.82
CA LYS A 52 -5.63 28.84 7.51
C LYS A 52 -5.38 28.68 6.01
N PRO A 53 -4.44 27.81 5.57
CA PRO A 53 -4.34 27.50 4.16
C PRO A 53 -5.69 26.94 3.69
N PRO A 54 -6.18 27.32 2.50
CA PRO A 54 -7.38 26.72 1.96
C PRO A 54 -7.14 25.21 1.86
N ALA A 55 -8.06 24.43 2.44
CA ALA A 55 -8.06 23.00 2.28
C ALA A 55 -7.89 22.68 0.79
N PRO A 56 -6.97 21.78 0.40
CA PRO A 56 -6.72 21.48 -0.99
C PRO A 56 -8.06 21.10 -1.63
N ALA A 57 -8.43 21.83 -2.68
CA ALA A 57 -9.65 21.58 -3.43
C ALA A 57 -9.66 20.10 -3.84
N VAL A 58 -10.49 19.31 -3.16
CA VAL A 58 -10.58 17.86 -3.34
C VAL A 58 -11.06 17.63 -4.75
N LYS A 59 -10.14 17.28 -5.65
CA LYS A 59 -10.46 16.87 -7.01
C LYS A 59 -11.10 15.49 -6.90
N PHE A 60 -12.41 15.46 -6.73
CA PHE A 60 -13.22 14.24 -6.54
C PHE A 60 -12.94 13.14 -7.58
N SER A 61 -12.53 13.49 -8.79
CA SER A 61 -12.15 12.52 -9.82
C SER A 61 -10.94 11.68 -9.44
N SER A 62 -9.86 12.30 -8.92
CA SER A 62 -8.64 11.56 -8.55
C SER A 62 -8.84 10.68 -7.32
N ASP A 63 -9.71 11.06 -6.39
CA ASP A 63 -10.02 10.21 -5.23
C ASP A 63 -10.86 9.01 -5.63
N THR A 64 -11.84 9.19 -6.53
CA THR A 64 -12.70 8.08 -6.97
C THR A 64 -11.88 6.96 -7.63
N ASP A 65 -10.94 7.30 -8.52
CA ASP A 65 -10.09 6.33 -9.20
C ASP A 65 -9.12 5.61 -8.23
N ARG A 66 -8.55 6.33 -7.26
CA ARG A 66 -7.70 5.74 -6.22
C ARG A 66 -8.47 4.77 -5.34
N LEU A 67 -9.66 5.16 -4.87
CA LEU A 67 -10.51 4.29 -4.07
C LEU A 67 -10.97 3.06 -4.85
N GLN A 68 -11.30 3.21 -6.15
CA GLN A 68 -11.63 2.08 -7.01
C GLN A 68 -10.45 1.13 -7.19
N HIS A 69 -9.24 1.64 -7.37
CA HIS A 69 -8.02 0.82 -7.46
C HIS A 69 -7.79 0.02 -6.18
N ILE A 70 -7.87 0.67 -5.01
CA ILE A 70 -7.74 0.03 -3.70
C ILE A 70 -8.81 -1.05 -3.51
N ASN A 71 -10.07 -0.74 -3.85
CA ASN A 71 -11.17 -1.69 -3.72
C ASN A 71 -10.98 -2.90 -4.65
N SER A 72 -10.49 -2.66 -5.87
CA SER A 72 -10.16 -3.71 -6.84
C SER A 72 -9.07 -4.63 -6.32
N ILE A 73 -8.04 -4.09 -5.66
CA ILE A 73 -6.98 -4.89 -5.02
C ILE A 73 -7.53 -5.73 -3.86
N ARG A 74 -8.34 -5.12 -2.99
CA ARG A 74 -8.91 -5.81 -1.82
C ARG A 74 -9.91 -6.89 -2.19
N LYS A 75 -10.63 -6.72 -3.31
CA LYS A 75 -11.54 -7.73 -3.86
C LYS A 75 -10.83 -8.77 -4.75
N ALA A 76 -9.55 -8.57 -5.07
CA ALA A 76 -8.81 -9.53 -5.86
C ALA A 76 -8.73 -10.88 -5.13
N PRO A 77 -8.64 -12.01 -5.86
CA PRO A 77 -8.49 -13.31 -5.24
C PRO A 77 -7.21 -13.37 -4.40
N ALA A 78 -7.22 -14.19 -3.35
CA ALA A 78 -6.09 -14.29 -2.40
C ALA A 78 -4.75 -14.54 -3.11
N GLY A 79 -4.72 -15.38 -4.16
CA GLY A 79 -3.52 -15.63 -4.95
C GLY A 79 -2.92 -14.37 -5.61
N ALA A 80 -3.78 -13.45 -6.09
CA ALA A 80 -3.31 -12.19 -6.68
C ALA A 80 -2.76 -11.22 -5.63
N GLN A 81 -3.37 -11.19 -4.44
CA GLN A 81 -2.86 -10.41 -3.31
C GLN A 81 -1.49 -10.94 -2.84
N ILE A 82 -1.36 -12.26 -2.68
CA ILE A 82 -0.11 -12.93 -2.31
C ILE A 82 1.00 -12.62 -3.33
N LYS A 83 0.69 -12.73 -4.62
CA LYS A 83 1.66 -12.41 -5.68
C LYS A 83 2.14 -10.97 -5.57
N ARG A 84 1.23 -10.00 -5.42
CA ARG A 84 1.60 -8.58 -5.25
C ARG A 84 2.53 -8.36 -4.07
N VAL A 85 2.26 -9.01 -2.94
CA VAL A 85 3.11 -8.92 -1.74
C VAL A 85 4.50 -9.51 -2.01
N ILE A 86 4.58 -10.65 -2.68
CA ILE A 86 5.86 -11.27 -3.05
C ILE A 86 6.64 -10.37 -4.01
N ASP A 87 5.98 -9.79 -5.01
CA ASP A 87 6.61 -8.87 -5.97
C ASP A 87 7.16 -7.63 -5.25
N LEU A 88 6.42 -7.07 -4.28
CA LEU A 88 6.90 -5.96 -3.44
C LEU A 88 8.11 -6.35 -2.59
N LEU A 89 8.07 -7.51 -1.93
CA LEU A 89 9.19 -8.00 -1.12
C LEU A 89 10.42 -8.31 -1.97
N TYR A 90 10.20 -8.79 -3.20
CA TYR A 90 11.24 -8.96 -4.20
C TYR A 90 11.84 -7.59 -4.52
N GLU A 91 11.08 -6.62 -5.00
CA GLU A 91 11.63 -5.32 -5.40
C GLU A 91 12.34 -4.58 -4.26
N THR A 92 11.78 -4.61 -3.06
CA THR A 92 12.35 -3.89 -1.91
C THR A 92 13.56 -4.60 -1.32
N ARG A 93 13.64 -5.93 -1.39
CA ARG A 93 14.65 -6.75 -0.69
C ARG A 93 14.76 -6.44 0.82
N LEU A 94 13.68 -5.91 1.42
CA LEU A 94 13.63 -5.51 2.83
C LEU A 94 12.62 -6.35 3.61
N ALA A 95 12.80 -6.39 4.93
CA ALA A 95 11.84 -6.97 5.86
C ALA A 95 10.75 -5.95 6.20
N LEU A 96 9.54 -6.14 5.67
CA LEU A 96 8.42 -5.23 5.82
C LEU A 96 7.41 -5.74 6.85
N THR A 97 6.77 -4.82 7.57
CA THR A 97 5.64 -5.15 8.45
C THR A 97 4.34 -5.27 7.65
N PRO A 98 3.32 -5.97 8.15
CA PRO A 98 2.00 -6.03 7.51
C PRO A 98 1.40 -4.64 7.22
N GLU A 99 1.66 -3.67 8.10
CA GLU A 99 1.18 -2.30 7.97
C GLU A 99 1.85 -1.59 6.79
N GLN A 100 3.18 -1.72 6.68
CA GLN A 100 3.94 -1.17 5.55
C GLN A 100 3.51 -1.79 4.21
N ILE A 101 3.22 -3.10 4.21
CA ILE A 101 2.73 -3.78 3.01
C ILE A 101 1.32 -3.29 2.63
N ASN A 102 0.46 -3.02 3.61
CA ASN A 102 -0.85 -2.44 3.36
C ASN A 102 -0.74 -1.00 2.81
N GLU A 103 0.23 -0.21 3.28
CA GLU A 103 0.48 1.14 2.74
C GLU A 103 0.99 1.10 1.29
N ALA A 104 1.90 0.17 0.98
CA ALA A 104 2.51 0.06 -0.34
C ALA A 104 1.62 -0.63 -1.39
N CYS A 105 0.90 -1.68 -0.98
CA CYS A 105 0.15 -2.55 -1.88
C CYS A 105 -1.36 -2.60 -1.62
N TYR A 106 -1.87 -1.90 -0.60
CA TYR A 106 -3.29 -1.90 -0.21
C TYR A 106 -3.88 -3.28 0.14
N VAL A 107 -3.00 -4.25 0.40
CA VAL A 107 -3.35 -5.61 0.83
C VAL A 107 -3.28 -5.67 2.35
N ASP A 108 -4.42 -5.92 2.97
CA ASP A 108 -4.51 -6.08 4.43
C ASP A 108 -4.28 -7.55 4.80
N ILE A 109 -3.03 -7.86 5.17
CA ILE A 109 -2.60 -9.20 5.57
C ILE A 109 -3.20 -9.59 6.93
N ASN A 110 -3.38 -8.63 7.84
CA ASN A 110 -3.89 -8.89 9.18
C ASN A 110 -5.39 -9.22 9.15
N ALA A 111 -6.17 -8.55 8.31
CA ALA A 111 -7.59 -8.84 8.12
C ALA A 111 -7.81 -10.17 7.37
N ASN A 112 -6.91 -10.55 6.47
CA ASN A 112 -7.05 -11.75 5.63
C ASN A 112 -6.13 -12.89 6.06
N LYS A 113 -6.64 -13.74 6.96
CA LYS A 113 -5.92 -14.93 7.48
C LYS A 113 -5.43 -15.86 6.37
N THR A 114 -6.19 -16.04 5.30
CA THR A 114 -5.81 -16.91 4.18
C THR A 114 -4.55 -16.41 3.48
N VAL A 115 -4.41 -15.10 3.30
CA VAL A 115 -3.21 -14.50 2.71
C VAL A 115 -2.03 -14.64 3.67
N PHE A 116 -2.22 -14.37 4.96
CA PHE A 116 -1.19 -14.56 5.98
C PHE A 116 -0.65 -15.99 6.03
N ASP A 117 -1.54 -16.98 6.12
CA ASP A 117 -1.16 -18.40 6.18
C ASP A 117 -0.47 -18.86 4.89
N SER A 118 -0.95 -18.39 3.74
CA SER A 118 -0.36 -18.71 2.44
C SER A 118 1.02 -18.09 2.26
N LEU A 119 1.24 -16.87 2.75
CA LEU A 119 2.54 -16.21 2.76
C LEU A 119 3.52 -16.96 3.66
N ARG A 120 3.08 -17.36 4.86
CA ARG A 120 3.91 -18.13 5.80
C ARG A 120 4.27 -19.52 5.28
N LYS A 121 3.40 -20.15 4.49
CA LYS A 121 3.66 -21.45 3.86
C LYS A 121 4.57 -21.35 2.62
N ASN A 122 4.77 -20.15 2.07
CA ASN A 122 5.52 -19.96 0.83
C ASN A 122 7.04 -20.08 1.07
N LEU A 123 7.74 -20.85 0.23
CA LEU A 123 9.20 -20.98 0.33
C LEU A 123 9.97 -19.69 0.01
N LYS A 124 9.36 -18.77 -0.74
CA LYS A 124 9.95 -17.48 -1.14
C LYS A 124 9.77 -16.37 -0.11
N VAL A 125 9.05 -16.63 0.98
CA VAL A 125 8.78 -15.63 2.01
C VAL A 125 9.20 -16.20 3.35
N SER A 126 10.04 -15.47 4.08
CA SER A 126 10.33 -15.77 5.47
C SER A 126 9.52 -14.84 6.36
N HIS A 127 9.01 -15.39 7.46
CA HIS A 127 8.22 -14.64 8.43
C HIS A 127 8.85 -14.77 9.81
N ASP A 128 9.33 -13.64 10.33
CA ASP A 128 10.04 -13.56 11.60
C ASP A 128 9.09 -13.39 12.81
N GLY A 129 7.79 -13.68 12.62
CA GLY A 129 6.74 -13.46 13.63
C GLY A 129 6.12 -12.06 13.59
N ARG A 130 6.87 -11.06 13.12
CA ARG A 130 6.42 -9.66 13.01
C ARG A 130 6.58 -9.05 11.62
N ARG A 131 7.55 -9.55 10.85
CA ARG A 131 7.94 -9.00 9.55
C ARG A 131 7.98 -10.11 8.51
N PHE A 132 7.71 -9.73 7.27
CA PHE A 132 7.85 -10.55 6.09
C PHE A 132 9.07 -10.09 5.32
N CYS A 133 9.94 -11.02 4.94
CA CYS A 133 11.09 -10.75 4.10
C CYS A 133 11.12 -11.75 2.93
N TYR A 134 11.66 -11.29 1.80
CA TYR A 134 11.89 -12.17 0.67
C TYR A 134 13.01 -13.17 0.98
N LYS A 135 12.78 -14.44 0.68
CA LYS A 135 13.76 -15.51 0.82
C LYS A 135 14.08 -16.06 -0.57
N SER A 136 15.26 -15.74 -1.06
CA SER A 136 15.80 -16.36 -2.28
C SER A 136 16.19 -17.81 -1.99
N LYS A 137 16.22 -18.66 -3.03
CA LYS A 137 16.64 -20.07 -2.88
C LYS A 137 18.07 -20.19 -2.39
N HIS A 138 18.94 -19.31 -2.88
CA HIS A 138 20.32 -19.19 -2.47
C HIS A 138 20.47 -17.76 -1.96
N ASP A 139 20.50 -17.58 -0.63
CA ASP A 139 20.71 -16.27 0.03
C ASP A 139 22.16 -15.80 -0.17
N LEU A 140 22.55 -15.63 -1.44
CA LEU A 140 23.87 -15.14 -1.83
C LEU A 140 23.89 -13.64 -1.64
N LYS A 141 24.82 -13.18 -0.81
CA LYS A 141 25.07 -11.76 -0.55
C LYS A 141 26.34 -11.27 -1.22
N ASP A 142 27.31 -12.18 -1.38
CA ASP A 142 28.66 -11.86 -1.83
C ASP A 142 29.18 -12.83 -2.89
N LYS A 143 30.12 -12.36 -3.71
CA LYS A 143 30.86 -13.15 -4.71
C LYS A 143 31.55 -14.38 -4.11
N SER A 144 32.00 -14.32 -2.86
CA SER A 144 32.61 -15.45 -2.15
C SER A 144 31.62 -16.60 -1.94
N GLN A 145 30.36 -16.27 -1.62
CA GLN A 145 29.28 -17.25 -1.46
C GLN A 145 28.86 -17.83 -2.81
N LEU A 146 28.86 -17.00 -3.86
CA LEU A 146 28.63 -17.45 -5.24
C LEU A 146 29.69 -18.49 -5.67
N LEU A 147 30.97 -18.18 -5.45
CA LEU A 147 32.09 -19.09 -5.71
C LEU A 147 31.95 -20.42 -4.97
N TYR A 148 31.60 -20.36 -3.68
CA TYR A 148 31.35 -21.56 -2.89
C TYR A 148 30.19 -22.39 -3.46
N LEU A 149 29.11 -21.73 -3.87
CA LEU A 149 27.93 -22.39 -4.44
C LEU A 149 28.26 -23.09 -5.76
N VAL A 150 28.98 -22.43 -6.68
CA VAL A 150 29.41 -22.99 -7.96
C VAL A 150 30.31 -24.22 -7.75
N ARG A 151 31.24 -24.16 -6.79
CA ARG A 151 32.10 -25.31 -6.45
C ARG A 151 31.33 -26.49 -5.85
N LYS A 152 30.25 -26.21 -5.10
CA LYS A 152 29.44 -27.23 -4.45
C LYS A 152 28.49 -27.95 -5.43
N PHE A 153 28.05 -27.26 -6.48
CA PHE A 153 27.11 -27.80 -7.47
C PHE A 153 27.75 -27.82 -8.87
N PRO A 154 28.65 -28.80 -9.16
CA PRO A 154 29.31 -28.91 -10.46
C PRO A 154 28.35 -29.27 -11.60
N GLU A 155 27.19 -29.87 -11.27
CA GLU A 155 26.11 -30.22 -12.21
C GLU A 155 25.39 -28.99 -12.81
N GLY A 156 25.64 -27.79 -12.26
CA GLY A 156 25.06 -26.53 -12.73
C GLY A 156 23.96 -25.98 -11.83
N ILE A 157 23.72 -24.68 -12.00
CA ILE A 157 22.75 -23.90 -11.23
C ILE A 157 21.85 -23.16 -12.23
N ALA A 158 20.54 -23.14 -11.96
CA ALA A 158 19.62 -22.39 -12.79
C ALA A 158 19.90 -20.89 -12.72
N VAL A 159 20.11 -20.25 -13.88
CA VAL A 159 20.39 -18.80 -13.98
C VAL A 159 19.29 -17.96 -13.34
N ILE A 160 18.05 -18.44 -13.38
CA ILE A 160 16.89 -17.81 -12.76
C ILE A 160 17.03 -17.73 -11.23
N ASP A 161 17.56 -18.79 -10.61
CA ASP A 161 17.77 -18.86 -9.16
C ASP A 161 18.97 -18.02 -8.72
N LEU A 162 19.98 -17.85 -9.59
CA LEU A 162 21.09 -16.92 -9.39
C LEU A 162 20.63 -15.46 -9.44
N LYS A 163 19.89 -15.09 -10.50
CA LYS A 163 19.30 -13.74 -10.66
C LYS A 163 18.38 -13.35 -9.50
N ASP A 164 17.77 -14.34 -8.86
CA ASP A 164 16.91 -14.16 -7.69
C ASP A 164 17.70 -13.72 -6.44
N SER A 165 18.99 -14.04 -6.34
CA SER A 165 19.80 -13.75 -5.16
C SER A 165 20.09 -12.25 -5.00
N TYR A 166 20.88 -11.67 -5.90
CA TYR A 166 21.27 -10.26 -5.84
C TYR A 166 21.54 -9.69 -7.24
N PRO A 167 21.34 -8.39 -7.47
CA PRO A 167 21.25 -7.81 -8.83
C PRO A 167 22.54 -7.94 -9.66
N THR A 168 23.72 -7.87 -9.03
CA THR A 168 25.04 -7.91 -9.72
C THR A 168 25.57 -9.33 -9.93
N VAL A 169 24.80 -10.37 -9.58
CA VAL A 169 25.23 -11.78 -9.63
C VAL A 169 25.70 -12.22 -11.02
N MET A 170 25.11 -11.69 -12.10
CA MET A 170 25.48 -12.05 -13.46
C MET A 170 26.86 -11.48 -13.84
N GLU A 171 27.16 -10.27 -13.40
CA GLU A 171 28.45 -9.61 -13.60
C GLU A 171 29.51 -10.36 -12.79
N ASP A 172 29.22 -10.67 -11.53
CA ASP A 172 30.13 -11.42 -10.66
C ASP A 172 30.42 -12.83 -11.21
N LEU A 173 29.41 -13.51 -11.76
CA LEU A 173 29.57 -14.81 -12.40
C LEU A 173 30.47 -14.71 -13.63
N GLN A 174 30.30 -13.67 -14.45
CA GLN A 174 31.14 -13.45 -15.62
C GLN A 174 32.59 -13.18 -15.22
N VAL A 175 32.84 -12.33 -14.23
CA VAL A 175 34.19 -12.10 -13.69
C VAL A 175 34.78 -13.39 -13.10
N CYS A 176 33.95 -14.21 -12.45
CA CYS A 176 34.36 -15.49 -11.89
C CYS A 176 34.82 -16.50 -12.95
N LEU A 177 34.18 -16.51 -14.11
CA LEU A 177 34.54 -17.39 -15.22
C LEU A 177 35.77 -16.91 -16.00
N ILE A 178 36.03 -15.61 -16.04
CA ILE A 178 37.18 -15.03 -16.76
C ILE A 178 38.48 -15.14 -15.96
N CYS A 179 38.40 -15.15 -14.62
CA CYS A 179 39.57 -15.25 -13.73
C CYS A 179 39.93 -16.69 -13.32
N GLN A 180 39.32 -17.71 -13.93
CA GLN A 180 39.61 -19.13 -13.67
C GLN A 180 40.53 -19.70 -14.75
#